data_AF-A0A1I1ZCM0-F1
#
_entry.id   AF-A0A1I1ZCM0-F1
#
_cell.length_a   1.000
_cell.length_b   1.000
_cell.length_c   1.000
_cell.angle_alpha   90.00
_cell.angle_beta   90.00
_cell.angle_gamma   90.00
#
_symmetry.space_group_name_H-M   'P 1'
#
loop_
_entity.id
_entity.type
_entity.pdbx_description
1 polymer ?
#
loop_
_entity_poly.entity_id
_entity_poly.type
_entity_poly.pdbx_seq_one_letter_code
_entity_poly.pdbx_strand_id
1 'polypeptide(L)'
;MAKKLPSPCIDVCKFRREGHCIGCSMTKTQKKIFKKMKNPAEREAFVTMLVHQQNDLGKYSHWRAAYLKKCTKKGAKPPFAA
;
A
#
# COMPACT_ATOMS: atom_id res chain seq x y z
N MET A 1 6.32 -4.37 -20.40
CA MET A 1 6.06 -3.11 -19.65
C MET A 1 5.51 -3.48 -18.28
N ALA A 2 6.19 -3.12 -17.19
CA ALA A 2 5.69 -3.40 -15.84
C ALA A 2 4.33 -2.72 -15.64
N LYS A 3 3.30 -3.50 -15.26
CA LYS A 3 1.95 -2.95 -15.06
C LYS A 3 1.95 -2.03 -13.83
N LYS A 4 1.18 -0.93 -13.93
CA LYS A 4 1.01 0.05 -12.85
C LYS A 4 0.71 -0.64 -11.53
N LEU A 5 1.41 -0.25 -10.45
CA LEU A 5 1.16 -0.81 -9.13
C LEU A 5 -0.32 -0.67 -8.74
N PRO A 6 -0.95 -1.78 -8.28
CA PRO A 6 -2.31 -1.72 -7.78
C PRO A 6 -2.36 -0.95 -6.47
N SER A 7 -3.56 -0.51 -6.08
CA SER A 7 -3.76 0.14 -4.78
C SER A 7 -3.25 -0.73 -3.63
N PRO A 8 -2.46 -0.17 -2.68
CA PRO A 8 -1.99 -0.88 -1.50
C PRO A 8 -3.08 -1.18 -0.47
N CYS A 9 -4.32 -0.74 -0.71
CA CYS A 9 -5.47 -1.14 0.09
C CYS A 9 -5.77 -2.64 -0.07
N ILE A 10 -5.99 -3.34 1.04
CA ILE A 10 -6.42 -4.76 1.09
C ILE A 10 -7.90 -4.90 1.45
N ASP A 11 -8.67 -3.83 1.23
CA ASP A 11 -10.14 -3.78 1.29
C ASP A 11 -10.80 -4.03 2.66
N VAL A 12 -10.03 -3.96 3.74
CA VAL A 12 -10.50 -4.05 5.14
C VAL A 12 -10.63 -2.69 5.85
N CYS A 13 -10.86 -1.61 5.10
CA CYS A 13 -10.72 -0.23 5.59
C CYS A 13 -11.49 0.05 6.89
N LYS A 14 -10.76 0.09 8.01
CA LYS A 14 -11.23 0.54 9.33
C LYS A 14 -10.16 1.45 9.93
N PHE A 15 -10.44 2.74 10.09
CA PHE A 15 -9.48 3.79 10.50
C PHE A 15 -9.55 4.04 12.00
N ARG A 16 -9.12 3.08 12.83
CA ARG A 16 -9.24 3.12 14.29
C ARG A 16 -7.92 3.37 15.04
N ARG A 17 -6.78 3.39 14.34
CA ARG A 17 -5.47 3.65 14.94
C ARG A 17 -5.06 5.09 14.67
N GLU A 18 -5.62 6.05 15.41
CA GLU A 18 -5.27 7.48 15.26
C GLU A 18 -5.46 7.98 13.81
N GLY A 19 -6.52 7.50 13.14
CA GLY A 19 -6.80 7.82 11.74
C GLY A 19 -6.13 6.91 10.71
N HIS A 20 -5.26 5.98 11.12
CA HIS A 20 -4.66 4.94 10.28
C HIS A 20 -5.58 3.71 10.15
N CYS A 21 -5.61 3.16 8.94
CA CYS A 21 -6.29 1.90 8.63
C CYS A 21 -5.62 0.73 9.37
N ILE A 22 -6.39 -0.16 9.99
CA ILE A 22 -5.86 -1.36 10.66
C ILE A 22 -5.23 -2.38 9.70
N GLY A 23 -5.59 -2.32 8.41
CA GLY A 23 -5.14 -3.31 7.43
C GLY A 23 -3.92 -2.89 6.59
N CYS A 24 -3.75 -1.60 6.34
CA CYS A 24 -2.72 -1.12 5.41
C CYS A 24 -1.97 0.11 5.91
N SER A 25 -2.19 0.52 7.16
CA SER A 25 -1.73 1.75 7.80
C SER A 25 -2.17 3.07 7.15
N MET A 26 -2.66 3.07 5.92
CA MET A 26 -3.05 4.32 5.27
C MET A 26 -4.11 5.12 6.04
N THR A 27 -3.99 6.45 6.07
CA THR A 27 -5.08 7.35 6.46
C THR A 27 -6.12 7.50 5.35
N LYS A 28 -7.29 8.07 5.68
CA LYS A 28 -8.32 8.41 4.67
C LYS A 28 -7.76 9.35 3.59
N THR A 29 -6.94 10.33 3.99
CA THR A 29 -6.30 11.29 3.09
C THR A 29 -5.30 10.61 2.17
N GLN A 30 -4.42 9.78 2.73
CA GLN A 30 -3.48 8.95 1.97
C GLN A 30 -4.20 8.07 0.93
N LYS A 31 -5.36 7.49 1.28
CA LYS A 31 -6.19 6.72 0.33
C LYS A 31 -6.72 7.57 -0.82
N LYS A 32 -7.13 8.80 -0.56
CA LYS A 32 -7.57 9.75 -1.61
C LYS A 32 -6.40 10.18 -2.50
N ILE A 33 -5.23 10.46 -1.92
CA ILE A 33 -4.02 10.85 -2.65
C ILE A 33 -3.63 9.75 -3.63
N PHE A 34 -3.52 8.50 -3.18
CA PHE A 34 -3.13 7.38 -4.05
C PHE A 34 -4.06 7.21 -5.26
N LYS A 35 -5.38 7.41 -5.09
CA LYS A 35 -6.35 7.31 -6.19
C LYS A 35 -6.10 8.34 -7.31
N LYS A 36 -5.51 9.49 -6.97
CA LYS A 36 -5.21 10.57 -7.92
C LYS A 36 -3.86 10.38 -8.62
N MET A 37 -2.97 9.54 -8.08
CA MET A 37 -1.65 9.27 -8.66
C MET A 37 -1.75 8.52 -9.99
N LYS A 38 -1.19 9.11 -11.04
CA LYS A 38 -1.13 8.53 -12.40
C LYS A 38 0.26 8.02 -12.76
N ASN A 39 1.29 8.66 -12.20
CA ASN A 39 2.69 8.33 -12.46
C ASN A 39 3.09 7.03 -11.73
N PRO A 40 3.67 6.04 -12.43
CA PRO A 40 4.21 4.83 -11.80
C PRO A 40 5.24 5.12 -10.69
N ALA A 41 6.13 6.09 -10.88
CA ALA A 41 7.18 6.41 -9.91
C ALA A 41 6.60 6.95 -8.60
N GLU A 42 5.57 7.81 -8.68
CA GLU A 42 4.84 8.28 -7.48
C GLU A 42 4.18 7.14 -6.73
N ARG A 43 3.64 6.14 -7.45
CA ARG A 43 3.01 4.98 -6.82
C ARG A 43 4.04 4.09 -6.12
N GLU A 44 5.20 3.87 -6.73
CA GLU A 44 6.31 3.15 -6.10
C GLU A 44 6.78 3.87 -4.85
N ALA A 45 7.09 5.18 -4.95
CA ALA A 45 7.49 6.00 -3.81
C ALA A 45 6.44 5.98 -2.68
N PHE A 46 5.14 6.04 -3.02
CA PHE A 46 4.07 5.95 -2.06
C PHE A 46 4.02 4.60 -1.34
N VAL A 47 4.21 3.49 -2.08
CA VAL A 47 4.24 2.15 -1.48
C VAL A 47 5.47 1.99 -0.58
N THR A 48 6.63 2.50 -0.98
CA THR A 48 7.84 2.52 -0.15
C THR A 48 7.61 3.29 1.15
N MET A 49 7.09 4.52 1.07
CA MET A 49 6.71 5.31 2.26
C MET A 49 5.73 4.56 3.15
N LEU A 50 4.74 3.89 2.56
CA LEU A 50 3.75 3.13 3.32
C LEU A 50 4.38 1.96 4.09
N VAL A 51 5.38 1.30 3.53
CA VAL A 51 6.13 0.24 4.21
C VAL A 51 6.91 0.79 5.39
N HIS A 52 7.57 1.94 5.27
CA HIS A 52 8.20 2.60 6.41
C HIS A 52 7.18 2.95 7.50
N GLN A 53 6.06 3.57 7.13
CA GLN A 53 4.96 3.86 8.07
C GLN A 53 4.43 2.60 8.78
N GLN A 54 4.38 1.45 8.08
CA GLN A 54 3.97 0.17 8.67
C GLN A 54 5.00 -0.38 9.65
N ASN A 55 6.29 -0.19 9.38
CA ASN A 55 7.37 -0.61 10.27
C ASN A 55 7.35 0.22 11.56
N ASP A 56 7.16 1.53 11.45
CA ASP A 56 7.14 2.44 12.61
C ASP A 56 5.90 2.20 13.49
N LEU A 57 4.73 2.01 12.88
CA LEU A 57 3.48 1.76 13.63
C LEU A 57 3.34 0.31 14.14
N GLY A 58 4.05 -0.63 13.53
CA GLY A 58 3.95 -2.06 13.81
C GLY A 58 2.56 -2.68 13.54
N LYS A 59 2.45 -4.01 13.75
CA LYS A 59 1.20 -4.80 13.62
C LYS A 59 0.59 -4.86 12.20
N TYR A 60 1.40 -4.67 11.16
CA TYR A 60 0.99 -4.73 9.75
C TYR A 60 1.56 -5.90 8.94
N SER A 61 2.12 -6.93 9.58
CA SER A 61 2.74 -8.08 8.90
C SER A 61 1.81 -8.79 7.90
N HIS A 62 0.51 -8.87 8.23
CA HIS A 62 -0.53 -9.44 7.37
C HIS A 62 -0.70 -8.72 6.02
N TRP A 63 -0.36 -7.42 5.96
CA TRP A 63 -0.49 -6.62 4.75
C TRP A 63 0.42 -7.11 3.64
N ARG A 64 1.66 -7.51 3.96
CA ARG A 64 2.69 -7.85 2.97
C ARG A 64 2.27 -9.01 2.09
N ALA A 65 1.80 -10.12 2.68
CA ALA A 65 1.34 -11.29 1.93
C ALA A 65 0.12 -10.96 1.05
N ALA A 66 -0.84 -10.20 1.60
CA ALA A 66 -2.03 -9.78 0.87
C ALA A 66 -1.70 -8.87 -0.32
N TYR A 67 -0.79 -7.90 -0.14
CA TYR A 67 -0.40 -6.98 -1.21
C TYR A 67 0.48 -7.66 -2.27
N LEU A 68 1.37 -8.59 -1.89
CA LEU A 68 2.11 -9.41 -2.85
C LEU A 68 1.18 -10.22 -3.74
N LYS A 69 0.19 -10.93 -3.17
CA LYS A 69 -0.83 -11.67 -3.93
C LYS A 69 -1.59 -10.76 -4.91
N LYS A 70 -1.87 -9.52 -4.51
CA LYS A 70 -2.51 -8.52 -5.37
C LYS A 70 -1.59 -8.08 -6.52
N CYS A 71 -0.32 -7.87 -6.24
CA CYS A 71 0.70 -7.48 -7.21
C CYS A 71 0.95 -8.59 -8.24
N THR A 72 1.09 -9.85 -7.80
CA THR A 72 1.27 -11.01 -8.70
C THR A 72 0.08 -11.19 -9.63
N LYS A 73 -1.16 -11.12 -9.12
CA LYS A 73 -2.39 -11.17 -9.94
C LYS A 73 -2.44 -10.06 -11.00
N LYS A 74 -1.78 -8.93 -10.75
CA LYS A 74 -1.74 -7.78 -11.67
C LYS A 74 -0.46 -7.72 -12.51
N GLY A 75 0.50 -8.64 -12.31
CA GLY A 75 1.80 -8.62 -12.99
C GLY A 75 2.62 -7.36 -12.67
N ALA A 76 2.52 -6.86 -11.45
CA ALA A 76 3.30 -5.71 -10.97
C ALA A 76 4.33 -6.17 -9.93
N LYS A 77 5.53 -5.60 -9.93
CA LYS A 77 6.57 -5.87 -8.93
C LYS A 77 6.57 -4.74 -7.89
N PRO A 78 6.28 -4.99 -6.61
CA PRO A 78 6.32 -3.95 -5.58
C PRO A 78 7.78 -3.64 -5.17
N PRO A 79 8.06 -2.42 -4.69
CA PRO A 79 9.42 -1.92 -4.44
C PRO A 79 10.17 -2.62 -3.30
N PHE A 80 9.49 -3.46 -2.52
CA PHE A 80 10.07 -4.20 -1.39
C PHE A 80 10.20 -5.71 -1.66
N ALA A 81 9.76 -6.18 -2.83
CA ALA A 81 10.00 -7.55 -3.29
C ALA A 81 11.32 -7.55 -4.05
N ALA A 82 12.40 -8.00 -3.39
CA ALA A 82 13.67 -8.30 -4.05
C ALA A 82 13.41 -9.32 -5.18
#